data_AF-A0A6P6XGE8-F1
#
_entry.id   AF-A0A6P6XGE8-F1
#
_cell.length_a   1.000
_cell.length_b   1.000
_cell.length_c   1.000
_cell.angle_alpha   90.00
_cell.angle_beta   90.00
_cell.angle_gamma   90.00
#
_symmetry.space_group_name_H-M   'P 1'
#
loop_
_entity.id
_entity.type
_entity.pdbx_description
1 polymer ?
#
loop_
_entity_poly.entity_id
_entity_poly.type
_entity_poly.pdbx_seq_one_letter_code
_entity_poly.pdbx_strand_id
1 'polypeptide(L)'
;MEASKSSYDGINEAYRPIPSLNLAFMLVWLLSAACWTINTYKNRHFQTNKLQWTLTAVPLIKALQLTLSFLFWYSCFYLQVCSLWMSFGVFVTGVLFQTVTFVLFLLISHGYCITYERLSIIERRTTAALGCVFYLTLVGYRASVPYFSALMLLNYFVSFYMIFRHISQNLLLLRESLKNNILLFFAHL
;
A
#
# COMPACT_ATOMS: atom_id res chain seq x y z
N MET A 1 19.27 -36.54 -24.46
CA MET A 1 19.36 -36.27 -23.02
C MET A 1 20.77 -35.76 -22.76
N GLU A 2 21.02 -34.48 -23.04
CA GLU A 2 22.28 -33.81 -22.73
C GLU A 2 21.93 -32.49 -22.07
N ALA A 3 22.39 -32.37 -20.83
CA ALA A 3 21.92 -31.42 -19.85
C ALA A 3 22.57 -30.05 -20.03
N SER A 4 21.71 -29.05 -20.24
CA SER A 4 21.78 -27.67 -19.74
C SER A 4 23.10 -27.23 -19.07
N LYS A 5 24.11 -26.87 -19.85
CA LYS A 5 25.38 -26.30 -19.33
C LYS A 5 25.74 -24.96 -19.97
N SER A 6 24.74 -24.13 -20.27
CA SER A 6 24.92 -22.84 -20.97
C SER A 6 23.88 -21.79 -20.52
N SER A 7 23.87 -21.38 -19.25
CA SER A 7 23.15 -20.15 -18.85
C SER A 7 23.54 -19.57 -17.47
N TYR A 8 24.76 -19.82 -16.97
CA TYR A 8 25.24 -19.27 -15.68
C TYR A 8 26.52 -18.43 -15.83
N ASP A 9 26.80 -17.93 -17.03
CA ASP A 9 27.86 -16.97 -17.25
C ASP A 9 27.23 -15.55 -17.24
N GLY A 10 27.46 -14.80 -16.16
CA GLY A 10 27.18 -13.37 -16.11
C GLY A 10 25.89 -12.92 -15.43
N ILE A 11 25.71 -13.18 -14.12
CA ILE A 11 24.93 -12.22 -13.32
C ILE A 11 25.80 -10.95 -13.24
N ASN A 12 25.32 -9.87 -13.85
CA ASN A 12 26.08 -8.63 -13.95
C ASN A 12 26.43 -8.10 -12.56
N GLU A 13 27.70 -7.78 -12.30
CA GLU A 13 28.17 -7.42 -10.95
C GLU A 13 27.54 -6.13 -10.43
N ALA A 14 26.93 -5.35 -11.32
CA ALA A 14 26.07 -4.22 -11.01
C ALA A 14 24.87 -4.57 -10.10
N TYR A 15 24.41 -5.83 -10.06
CA TYR A 15 23.28 -6.27 -9.22
C TYR A 15 23.70 -6.65 -7.78
N ARG A 16 25.00 -6.71 -7.48
CA ARG A 16 25.56 -7.04 -6.16
C ARG A 16 25.03 -6.19 -4.98
N PRO A 17 24.73 -4.87 -5.08
CA PRO A 17 24.22 -4.10 -3.96
C PRO A 17 22.71 -4.30 -3.70
N ILE A 18 21.98 -4.97 -4.60
CA ILE A 18 20.51 -5.05 -4.50
C ILE A 18 20.03 -5.86 -3.28
N PRO A 19 20.64 -7.02 -2.92
CA PRO A 19 20.29 -7.71 -1.69
C PRO A 19 20.45 -6.82 -0.45
N SER A 20 21.59 -6.13 -0.30
CA SER A 20 21.85 -5.29 0.86
C SER A 20 20.92 -4.08 0.93
N LEU A 21 20.61 -3.46 -0.21
CA LEU A 21 19.61 -2.39 -0.30
C LEU A 21 18.22 -2.88 0.13
N ASN A 22 17.75 -4.01 -0.41
CA ASN A 22 16.46 -4.58 -0.05
C ASN A 22 16.38 -4.94 1.44
N LEU A 23 17.47 -5.44 2.01
CA LEU A 23 17.57 -5.75 3.43
C LEU A 23 17.51 -4.48 4.30
N ALA A 24 18.24 -3.42 3.93
CA ALA A 24 18.20 -2.14 4.62
C ALA A 24 16.78 -1.55 4.62
N PHE A 25 16.12 -1.52 3.46
CA PHE A 25 14.73 -1.08 3.37
C PHE A 25 13.79 -1.97 4.19
N MET A 26 13.98 -3.28 4.15
CA MET A 26 13.16 -4.23 4.91
C MET A 26 13.25 -3.95 6.42
N LEU A 27 14.44 -3.70 6.95
CA LEU A 27 14.64 -3.33 8.34
C LEU A 27 13.92 -2.02 8.69
N VAL A 28 14.02 -0.99 7.84
CA VAL A 28 13.30 0.28 8.06
C VAL A 28 11.79 0.05 8.16
N TRP A 29 11.23 -0.76 7.24
CA TRP A 29 9.79 -1.07 7.25
C TRP A 29 9.37 -1.92 8.45
N LEU A 30 10.18 -2.90 8.85
CA LEU A 30 9.92 -3.73 10.03
C LEU A 30 10.00 -2.93 11.32
N LEU A 31 11.02 -2.09 11.48
CA LEU A 31 11.16 -1.22 12.64
C LEU A 31 9.99 -0.24 12.72
N SER A 32 9.59 0.34 11.59
CA SER A 32 8.40 1.21 11.52
C SER A 32 7.13 0.47 11.93
N ALA A 33 6.92 -0.75 11.42
CA ALA A 33 5.77 -1.59 11.79
C ALA A 33 5.80 -1.98 13.27
N ALA A 34 6.97 -2.30 13.81
CA ALA A 34 7.16 -2.65 15.22
C ALA A 34 6.90 -1.44 16.12
N CYS A 35 7.49 -0.28 15.84
CA CYS A 35 7.23 0.97 16.54
C CYS A 35 5.74 1.32 16.52
N TRP A 36 5.10 1.23 15.35
CA TRP A 36 3.67 1.46 15.20
C TRP A 36 2.82 0.49 16.02
N THR A 37 3.16 -0.80 15.99
CA THR A 37 2.43 -1.84 16.74
C THR A 37 2.58 -1.66 18.24
N ILE A 38 3.80 -1.36 18.72
CA ILE A 38 4.09 -1.11 20.13
C ILE A 38 3.35 0.15 20.60
N ASN A 39 3.38 1.23 19.82
CA ASN A 39 2.68 2.47 20.13
C ASN A 39 1.16 2.26 20.18
N THR A 40 0.61 1.53 19.20
CA THR A 40 -0.81 1.18 19.15
C THR A 40 -1.21 0.28 20.32
N TYR A 41 -0.35 -0.68 20.71
CA TYR A 41 -0.58 -1.55 21.85
C TYR A 41 -0.58 -0.78 23.18
N LYS A 42 0.37 0.14 23.37
CA LYS A 42 0.42 0.99 24.57
C LYS A 42 -0.77 1.95 24.65
N ASN A 43 -1.20 2.52 23.53
CA ASN A 43 -2.32 3.46 23.47
C ASN A 43 -3.69 2.77 23.29
N ARG A 44 -3.77 1.44 23.43
CA ARG A 44 -5.03 0.66 23.32
C ARG A 44 -6.15 1.18 24.21
N HIS A 45 -5.80 1.81 25.32
CA HIS A 45 -6.75 2.32 26.31
C HIS A 45 -7.67 3.43 25.79
N PHE A 46 -7.29 4.12 24.70
CA PHE A 46 -8.04 5.28 24.18
C PHE A 46 -8.99 5.01 23.00
N GLN A 47 -8.86 3.85 22.33
CA GLN A 47 -9.74 3.24 21.30
C GLN A 47 -8.88 2.62 20.18
N THR A 48 -8.77 1.28 20.13
CA THR A 48 -8.22 0.59 18.95
C THR A 48 -9.23 0.60 17.81
N ASN A 49 -9.04 1.48 16.84
CA ASN A 49 -9.93 1.56 15.68
C ASN A 49 -9.54 0.54 14.60
N LYS A 50 -10.51 -0.02 13.87
CA LYS A 50 -10.28 -1.02 12.80
C LYS A 50 -9.30 -0.52 11.72
N LEU A 51 -9.27 0.80 11.52
CA LEU A 51 -8.34 1.47 10.62
C LEU A 51 -6.87 1.35 11.03
N GLN A 52 -6.54 1.41 12.33
CA GLN A 52 -5.14 1.31 12.80
C GLN A 52 -4.53 -0.05 12.47
N TRP A 53 -5.31 -1.13 12.63
CA TRP A 53 -4.88 -2.48 12.23
C TRP A 53 -4.74 -2.63 10.71
N THR A 54 -5.61 -1.98 9.96
CA THR A 54 -5.52 -1.96 8.49
C THR A 54 -4.28 -1.18 8.02
N LEU A 55 -3.94 -0.08 8.70
CA LEU A 55 -2.71 0.68 8.47
C LEU A 55 -1.44 -0.14 8.76
N THR A 56 -1.45 -1.01 9.78
CA THR A 56 -0.33 -1.91 10.08
C THR A 56 -0.10 -2.97 8.99
N ALA A 57 -1.14 -3.36 8.24
CA ALA A 57 -1.00 -4.33 7.16
C ALA A 57 -0.12 -3.80 6.02
N VAL A 58 -0.15 -2.49 5.74
CA VAL A 58 0.63 -1.85 4.66
C VAL A 58 2.15 -2.05 4.82
N PRO A 59 2.78 -1.63 5.94
CA PRO A 59 4.22 -1.82 6.14
C PRO A 59 4.58 -3.30 6.25
N LEU A 60 3.68 -4.17 6.73
CA LEU A 60 3.91 -5.61 6.80
C LEU A 60 3.98 -6.24 5.40
N ILE A 61 3.04 -5.92 4.51
CA ILE A 61 3.06 -6.38 3.11
C ILE A 61 4.33 -5.87 2.41
N LYS A 62 4.75 -4.63 2.71
CA LYS A 62 5.98 -4.06 2.13
C LYS A 62 7.24 -4.77 2.62
N ALA A 63 7.31 -5.06 3.91
CA ALA A 63 8.39 -5.84 4.49
C ALA A 63 8.45 -7.25 3.86
N LEU A 64 7.30 -7.92 3.71
CA LEU A 64 7.21 -9.21 3.04
C LEU A 64 7.71 -9.16 1.59
N GLN A 65 7.30 -8.13 0.82
CA GLN A 65 7.78 -7.91 -0.55
C GLN A 65 9.31 -7.79 -0.59
N LEU A 66 9.89 -7.00 0.31
CA LEU A 66 11.33 -6.78 0.37
C LEU A 66 12.09 -8.02 0.86
N THR A 67 11.53 -8.80 1.77
CA THR A 67 12.08 -10.10 2.20
C THR A 67 12.11 -11.09 1.04
N LEU A 68 11.02 -11.21 0.28
CA LEU A 68 10.98 -12.06 -0.91
C LEU A 68 11.99 -11.59 -1.97
N SER A 69 12.15 -10.26 -2.12
CA SER A 69 13.12 -9.69 -3.06
C SER A 69 14.56 -9.95 -2.61
N PHE A 70 14.84 -9.80 -1.32
CA PHE A 70 16.13 -10.14 -0.73
C PHE A 70 16.44 -11.63 -0.93
N LEU A 71 15.53 -12.53 -0.58
CA LEU A 71 15.72 -13.97 -0.73
C LEU A 71 15.90 -14.38 -2.19
N PHE A 72 15.17 -13.75 -3.12
CA PHE A 72 15.35 -13.99 -4.55
C PHE A 72 16.76 -13.62 -5.02
N TRP A 73 17.19 -12.38 -4.76
CA TRP A 73 18.49 -11.89 -5.21
C TRP A 73 19.66 -12.58 -4.49
N TYR A 74 19.50 -12.86 -3.20
CA TYR A 74 20.49 -13.58 -2.41
C TYR A 74 20.71 -15.00 -2.94
N SER A 75 19.62 -15.76 -3.16
CA SER A 75 19.72 -17.12 -3.70
C SER A 75 20.28 -17.13 -5.13
N CYS A 76 19.89 -16.17 -5.96
CA CYS A 76 20.35 -16.08 -7.33
C CYS A 76 21.86 -15.72 -7.41
N PHE A 77 22.33 -14.80 -6.56
CA PHE A 77 23.73 -14.34 -6.57
C PHE A 77 24.69 -15.26 -5.81
N TYR A 78 24.33 -15.71 -4.59
CA TYR A 78 25.23 -16.49 -3.71
C TYR A 78 25.08 -18.00 -3.86
N LEU A 79 23.86 -18.49 -4.08
CA LEU A 79 23.56 -19.92 -4.19
C LEU A 79 23.45 -20.39 -5.64
N GLN A 80 23.51 -19.46 -6.62
CA GLN A 80 23.31 -19.73 -8.05
C GLN A 80 22.00 -20.48 -8.36
N VAL A 81 20.96 -20.28 -7.55
CA VAL A 81 19.62 -20.85 -7.77
C VAL A 81 18.59 -19.73 -7.77
N CYS A 82 18.04 -19.43 -8.94
CA CYS A 82 17.03 -18.39 -9.11
C CYS A 82 15.63 -19.03 -9.11
N SER A 83 14.89 -18.87 -8.01
CA SER A 83 13.54 -19.46 -7.88
C SER A 83 12.48 -18.59 -8.56
N LEU A 84 11.80 -19.15 -9.55
CA LEU A 84 10.67 -18.51 -10.23
C LEU A 84 9.54 -18.15 -9.25
N TRP A 85 9.28 -19.03 -8.27
CA TRP A 85 8.27 -18.79 -7.23
C TRP A 85 8.58 -17.55 -6.38
N MET A 86 9.87 -17.29 -6.10
CA MET A 86 10.27 -16.10 -5.35
C MET A 86 10.11 -14.83 -6.18
N SER A 87 10.48 -14.87 -7.47
CA SER A 87 10.25 -13.77 -8.40
C SER A 87 8.76 -13.44 -8.57
N PHE A 88 7.94 -14.47 -8.77
CA PHE A 88 6.49 -14.34 -8.82
C PHE A 88 5.93 -13.79 -7.50
N GLY A 89 6.46 -14.24 -6.36
CA GLY A 89 6.12 -13.71 -5.05
C GLY A 89 6.39 -12.20 -4.93
N VAL A 90 7.55 -11.73 -5.39
CA VAL A 90 7.89 -10.28 -5.42
C VAL A 90 6.92 -9.49 -6.30
N PHE A 91 6.55 -10.04 -7.46
CA PHE A 91 5.55 -9.45 -8.34
C PHE A 91 4.19 -9.33 -7.66
N VAL A 92 3.64 -10.44 -7.14
CA VAL A 92 2.31 -10.49 -6.52
C VAL A 92 2.25 -9.59 -5.29
N THR A 93 3.25 -9.68 -4.41
CA THR A 93 3.29 -8.84 -3.20
C THR A 93 3.46 -7.35 -3.54
N GLY A 94 4.17 -7.01 -4.61
CA GLY A 94 4.26 -5.63 -5.11
C GLY A 94 2.93 -5.09 -5.61
N VAL A 95 2.18 -5.87 -6.37
CA VAL A 95 0.83 -5.51 -6.85
C VAL A 95 -0.14 -5.37 -5.67
N LEU A 96 -0.11 -6.32 -4.73
CA LEU A 96 -0.93 -6.28 -3.52
C LEU A 96 -0.63 -5.05 -2.67
N PHE A 97 0.65 -4.74 -2.45
CA PHE A 97 1.05 -3.54 -1.71
C PHE A 97 0.45 -2.28 -2.31
N GLN A 98 0.65 -2.06 -3.62
CA GLN A 98 0.13 -0.86 -4.30
C GLN A 98 -1.40 -0.79 -4.23
N THR A 99 -2.08 -1.92 -4.39
CA THR A 99 -3.55 -1.99 -4.33
C THR A 99 -4.08 -1.72 -2.93
N VAL A 100 -3.51 -2.33 -1.89
CA VAL A 100 -3.94 -2.14 -0.49
C VAL A 100 -3.68 -0.70 -0.05
N THR A 101 -2.51 -0.14 -0.37
CA THR A 101 -2.21 1.27 -0.06
C THR A 101 -3.21 2.20 -0.74
N PHE A 102 -3.51 1.96 -2.02
CA PHE A 102 -4.47 2.76 -2.78
C PHE A 102 -5.88 2.72 -2.16
N VAL A 103 -6.39 1.51 -1.89
CA VAL A 103 -7.69 1.32 -1.25
C VAL A 103 -7.71 1.99 0.12
N LEU A 104 -6.64 1.88 0.91
CA LEU A 104 -6.57 2.52 2.22
C LEU A 104 -6.65 4.05 2.15
N PHE A 105 -5.95 4.67 1.19
CA PHE A 105 -6.07 6.11 0.95
C PHE A 105 -7.50 6.52 0.58
N LEU A 106 -8.19 5.73 -0.24
CA LEU A 106 -9.60 5.98 -0.55
C LEU A 106 -10.47 5.90 0.72
N LEU A 107 -10.33 4.84 1.52
CA LEU A 107 -11.10 4.71 2.77
C LEU A 107 -10.86 5.90 3.71
N ILE A 108 -9.61 6.33 3.87
CA ILE A 108 -9.27 7.50 4.69
C ILE A 108 -9.89 8.77 4.12
N SER A 109 -9.88 8.95 2.79
CA SER A 109 -10.47 10.13 2.15
C SER A 109 -11.98 10.25 2.39
N HIS A 110 -12.69 9.13 2.46
CA HIS A 110 -14.11 9.09 2.82
C HIS A 110 -14.36 9.29 4.33
N GLY A 111 -13.32 9.35 5.17
CA GLY A 111 -13.44 9.50 6.61
C GLY A 111 -13.80 8.19 7.34
N TYR A 112 -13.55 7.03 6.72
CA TYR A 112 -13.78 5.72 7.34
C TYR A 112 -13.00 5.60 8.66
N CYS A 113 -13.69 5.25 9.75
CA CYS A 113 -13.11 5.17 11.10
C CYS A 113 -12.52 6.48 11.66
N ILE A 114 -12.76 7.64 11.02
CA ILE A 114 -12.36 8.96 11.55
C ILE A 114 -13.60 9.82 11.84
N THR A 115 -14.51 9.90 10.87
CA THR A 115 -15.76 10.70 10.99
C THR A 115 -16.99 9.81 11.05
N TYR A 116 -16.96 8.64 10.38
CA TYR A 116 -18.06 7.67 10.37
C TYR A 116 -17.56 6.27 10.75
N GLU A 117 -18.28 5.60 11.65
CA GLU A 117 -17.98 4.23 12.09
C GLU A 117 -18.34 3.17 11.03
N ARG A 118 -19.27 3.51 10.12
CA ARG A 118 -19.61 2.70 8.93
C ARG A 118 -19.70 3.58 7.68
N LEU A 119 -19.06 3.11 6.61
CA LEU A 119 -19.21 3.65 5.26
C LEU A 119 -20.59 3.26 4.69
N SER A 120 -21.18 4.13 3.85
CA SER A 120 -22.39 3.78 3.12
C SER A 120 -22.16 2.61 2.16
N ILE A 121 -23.20 1.82 1.87
CA ILE A 121 -23.14 0.70 0.93
C ILE A 121 -22.68 1.18 -0.45
N ILE A 122 -23.12 2.37 -0.88
CA ILE A 122 -22.76 2.94 -2.18
C ILE A 122 -21.26 3.24 -2.24
N GLU A 123 -20.70 3.87 -1.20
CA GLU A 123 -19.29 4.25 -1.12
C GLU A 123 -18.38 3.03 -1.04
N ARG A 124 -18.80 2.01 -0.29
CA ARG A 124 -18.08 0.74 -0.22
C ARG A 124 -18.03 0.04 -1.58
N ARG A 125 -19.15 0.05 -2.32
CA ARG A 125 -19.20 -0.52 -3.68
C ARG A 125 -18.31 0.27 -4.64
N THR A 126 -18.35 1.60 -4.60
CA THR A 126 -17.49 2.45 -5.43
C THR A 126 -16.01 2.23 -5.13
N THR A 127 -15.64 2.18 -3.84
CA THR A 127 -14.25 1.93 -3.41
C THR A 127 -13.78 0.54 -3.84
N ALA A 128 -14.62 -0.49 -3.70
CA ALA A 128 -14.30 -1.84 -4.16
C ALA A 128 -14.16 -1.91 -5.68
N ALA A 129 -15.05 -1.26 -6.44
CA ALA A 129 -14.97 -1.21 -7.89
C ALA A 129 -13.69 -0.50 -8.35
N LEU A 130 -13.36 0.66 -7.77
CA LEU A 130 -12.12 1.38 -8.06
C LEU A 130 -10.88 0.53 -7.71
N GLY A 131 -10.89 -0.15 -6.56
CA GLY A 131 -9.83 -1.08 -6.17
C GLY A 131 -9.65 -2.23 -7.16
N CYS A 132 -10.74 -2.83 -7.64
CA CYS A 132 -10.70 -3.89 -8.65
C CYS A 132 -10.17 -3.38 -10.00
N VAL A 133 -10.66 -2.24 -10.49
CA VAL A 133 -10.18 -1.64 -11.74
C VAL A 133 -8.69 -1.32 -11.64
N PHE A 134 -8.27 -0.72 -10.52
CA PHE A 134 -6.87 -0.42 -10.25
C PHE A 134 -6.01 -1.69 -10.24
N TYR A 135 -6.44 -2.74 -9.54
CA TYR A 135 -5.72 -4.02 -9.47
C TYR A 135 -5.53 -4.63 -10.86
N LEU A 136 -6.61 -4.76 -11.64
CA LEU A 136 -6.54 -5.34 -12.99
C LEU A 136 -5.65 -4.50 -13.91
N THR A 137 -5.75 -3.18 -13.82
CA THR A 137 -4.95 -2.27 -14.63
C THR A 137 -3.47 -2.36 -14.25
N LEU A 138 -3.17 -2.50 -12.95
CA LEU A 138 -1.81 -2.60 -12.43
C LEU A 138 -1.15 -3.93 -12.81
N VAL A 139 -1.90 -5.03 -12.78
CA VAL A 139 -1.43 -6.33 -13.27
C VAL A 139 -1.10 -6.24 -14.76
N GLY A 140 -1.99 -5.66 -15.58
CA GLY A 140 -1.75 -5.48 -17.01
C GLY A 140 -0.55 -4.57 -17.31
N TYR A 141 -0.36 -3.50 -16.54
CA TYR A 141 0.80 -2.62 -16.64
C TYR A 141 2.10 -3.35 -16.30
N ARG A 142 2.11 -4.14 -15.21
CA ARG A 142 3.28 -4.92 -14.79
C ARG A 142 3.59 -6.09 -15.72
N ALA A 143 2.61 -6.57 -16.48
CA ALA A 143 2.78 -7.52 -17.58
C ALA A 143 3.31 -6.86 -18.87
N SER A 144 3.75 -5.60 -18.81
CA SER A 144 4.37 -4.85 -19.91
C SER A 144 3.46 -4.62 -21.12
N VAL A 145 2.15 -4.54 -20.91
CA VAL A 145 1.21 -4.16 -21.97
C VAL A 145 1.14 -2.62 -22.04
N PRO A 146 1.65 -1.97 -23.11
CA PRO A 146 1.85 -0.52 -23.15
C PRO A 146 0.56 0.29 -22.98
N TYR A 147 -0.57 -0.23 -23.49
CA TYR A 147 -1.89 0.40 -23.36
C TYR A 147 -2.34 0.59 -21.91
N PHE A 148 -1.89 -0.27 -20.99
CA PHE A 148 -2.24 -0.18 -19.58
C PHE A 148 -1.53 0.98 -18.86
N SER A 149 -0.47 1.56 -19.43
CA SER A 149 0.20 2.73 -18.84
C SER A 149 -0.72 3.96 -18.84
N ALA A 150 -1.38 4.24 -19.97
CA ALA A 150 -2.35 5.33 -20.07
C ALA A 150 -3.55 5.11 -19.14
N LEU A 151 -4.07 3.87 -19.08
CA LEU A 151 -5.14 3.50 -18.16
C LEU A 151 -4.72 3.65 -16.68
N MET A 152 -3.48 3.32 -16.32
CA MET A 152 -2.96 3.53 -14.97
C MET A 152 -2.91 5.01 -14.63
N LEU A 153 -2.39 5.85 -15.53
CA LEU A 153 -2.34 7.30 -15.33
C LEU A 153 -3.73 7.89 -15.13
N LEU A 154 -4.70 7.48 -15.96
CA LEU A 154 -6.09 7.90 -15.84
C LEU A 154 -6.70 7.46 -14.49
N ASN A 155 -6.49 6.21 -14.09
CA ASN A 155 -6.96 5.70 -12.79
C ASN A 155 -6.39 6.52 -11.64
N TYR A 156 -5.08 6.81 -11.65
CA TYR A 156 -4.46 7.65 -10.63
C TYR A 156 -5.05 9.06 -10.62
N PHE A 157 -5.25 9.67 -11.79
CA PHE A 157 -5.80 11.02 -11.89
C PHE A 157 -7.24 11.11 -11.34
N VAL A 158 -8.12 10.19 -11.75
CA VAL A 158 -9.51 10.12 -11.26
C VAL A 158 -9.54 9.91 -9.75
N SER A 159 -8.71 9.01 -9.25
CA SER A 159 -8.69 8.69 -7.83
C SER A 159 -8.14 9.83 -6.98
N PHE A 160 -7.07 10.49 -7.44
CA PHE A 160 -6.52 11.67 -6.79
C PHE A 160 -7.57 12.79 -6.75
N TYR A 161 -8.25 13.05 -7.86
CA TYR A 161 -9.34 14.02 -7.91
C TYR A 161 -10.45 13.69 -6.88
N MET A 162 -10.89 12.43 -6.81
CA MET A 162 -11.90 12.00 -5.82
C MET A 162 -11.42 12.20 -4.39
N ILE A 163 -10.19 11.79 -4.08
CA ILE A 163 -9.60 11.95 -2.74
C ILE A 163 -9.57 13.43 -2.33
N PHE A 164 -9.08 14.31 -3.20
CA PHE A 164 -9.02 15.75 -2.91
C PHE A 164 -10.40 16.35 -2.70
N ARG A 165 -11.37 15.96 -3.52
CA ARG A 165 -12.75 16.43 -3.40
C ARG A 165 -13.37 16.00 -2.07
N HIS A 166 -13.23 14.72 -1.70
CA HIS A 166 -13.78 14.21 -0.43
C HIS A 166 -13.09 14.83 0.79
N ILE A 167 -11.76 14.98 0.78
CA ILE A 167 -11.04 15.66 1.86
C ILE A 167 -11.51 17.12 1.99
N SER A 168 -11.66 17.84 0.87
CA SER A 168 -12.15 19.22 0.89
C SER A 168 -13.55 19.33 1.48
N GLN A 169 -14.47 18.45 1.08
CA GLN A 169 -15.83 18.41 1.62
C GLN A 169 -15.84 18.10 3.12
N ASN A 170 -15.07 17.08 3.54
CA ASN A 170 -14.97 16.71 4.94
C ASN A 170 -14.37 17.86 5.79
N LEU A 171 -13.34 18.55 5.30
CA LEU A 171 -12.75 19.71 5.98
C LEU A 171 -13.73 20.89 6.08
N LEU A 172 -14.55 21.13 5.05
CA LEU A 172 -15.58 22.16 5.08
C LEU A 172 -16.66 21.86 6.13
N LEU A 173 -17.15 20.61 6.18
CA LEU A 173 -18.13 20.17 7.18
C LEU A 173 -17.57 20.26 8.61
N LEU A 174 -16.31 19.87 8.81
CA LEU A 174 -15.62 20.05 10.09
C LEU A 174 -15.51 21.53 10.47
N ARG A 175 -15.17 22.41 9.51
CA ARG A 175 -15.07 23.85 9.74
C ARG A 175 -16.42 24.47 10.14
N GLU A 176 -17.49 24.09 9.46
CA GLU A 176 -18.85 24.53 9.80
C GLU A 176 -19.28 24.02 11.17
N SER A 177 -19.00 22.75 11.48
CA SER A 177 -19.33 22.15 12.78
C SER A 177 -18.59 22.84 13.93
N LEU A 178 -17.31 23.19 13.74
CA LEU A 178 -16.52 23.94 14.71
C LEU A 178 -17.04 25.38 14.87
N LYS A 179 -17.34 26.07 13.76
CA LYS A 179 -17.87 27.44 13.80
C LYS A 179 -19.21 27.51 14.52
N ASN A 180 -20.12 26.58 14.24
CA ASN A 180 -21.43 26.50 14.90
C ASN A 180 -21.31 26.17 16.39
N ASN A 181 -20.41 25.25 16.78
CA ASN A 181 -20.16 24.95 18.20
C ASN A 181 -19.59 26.14 18.97
N ILE A 182 -18.65 26.91 18.38
CA ILE A 182 -18.10 28.11 19.01
C ILE A 182 -19.19 29.18 19.17
N LEU A 183 -20.05 29.36 18.16
CA LEU A 183 -21.18 30.29 18.23
C LEU A 183 -22.20 29.90 19.30
N LEU A 184 -22.52 28.61 19.43
CA LEU A 184 -23.36 28.07 20.51
C LEU A 184 -22.74 28.27 21.88
N PHE A 185 -21.42 28.11 22.02
CA PHE A 185 -20.71 28.36 23.27
C PHE A 185 -20.78 29.84 23.69
N PHE A 186 -20.65 30.77 22.74
CA PHE A 186 -20.82 32.19 23.00
C PHE A 186 -22.26 32.62 23.23
N ALA A 187 -23.26 31.91 22.69
CA ALA A 187 -24.68 32.19 22.93
C ALA A 187 -25.17 31.73 24.31
N HIS A 188 -24.39 30.89 25.01
CA HIS A 188 -24.72 30.34 26.32
C HIS A 188 -23.97 31.03 27.48
N LEU A 189 -23.11 32.01 27.17
CA LEU A 189 -22.46 32.93 28.11
C LEU A 189 -23.22 34.26 28.14
#